data_AF-A0A7H9DXX0-F1
#
_entry.id   AF-A0A7H9DXX0-F1
#
_cell.length_a   1.000
_cell.length_b   1.000
_cell.length_c   1.000
_cell.angle_alpha   90.00
_cell.angle_beta   90.00
_cell.angle_gamma   90.00
#
_symmetry.space_group_name_H-M   'P 1'
#
loop_
_entity.id
_entity.type
_entity.pdbx_description
1 polymer ?
#
loop_
_entity_poly.entity_id
_entity_poly.type
_entity_poly.pdbx_seq_one_letter_code
_entity_poly.pdbx_strand_id
1 'polypeptide(L)' 'MNTKESKRATSLRLNRDLYLKIEKRAKKENRSISNLLETIISQALNHNEPNEDTIEAMNELKKGNGIKFNSVDELFKSI' A
#
# COMPACT_ATOMS: atom_id res chain seq x y z
N MET A 1 22.56 -2.79 -2.16
CA MET A 1 21.28 -3.25 -1.59
C MET A 1 21.53 -3.80 -0.20
N ASN A 2 21.23 -3.03 0.85
CA ASN A 2 21.22 -3.53 2.23
C ASN A 2 20.28 -2.66 3.07
N THR A 3 19.01 -3.04 3.16
CA THR A 3 18.05 -2.46 4.11
C THR A 3 17.55 -3.58 5.02
N LYS A 4 18.43 -4.09 5.89
CA LYS A 4 17.96 -4.73 7.13
C LYS A 4 17.38 -3.62 8.00
N GLU A 5 16.13 -3.25 7.75
CA GLU A 5 15.39 -2.41 8.68
C GLU A 5 15.38 -3.08 10.05
N SER A 6 15.68 -2.31 11.09
CA SER A 6 15.78 -2.82 12.46
C SER A 6 14.38 -3.08 13.02
N LYS A 7 13.89 -4.30 12.85
CA LYS A 7 12.59 -4.72 13.40
C LYS A 7 12.68 -4.81 14.93
N ARG A 8 11.84 -4.04 15.62
CA ARG A 8 11.70 -4.13 17.08
C ARG A 8 10.67 -5.18 17.45
N ALA A 9 11.06 -6.16 18.26
CA ALA A 9 10.11 -7.10 18.85
C ALA A 9 9.17 -6.34 19.79
N THR A 10 7.89 -6.30 19.43
CA THR A 10 6.86 -5.59 20.19
C THR A 10 5.76 -6.56 20.56
N SER A 11 5.40 -6.61 21.85
CA SER A 11 4.26 -7.39 22.33
C SER A 11 3.00 -6.54 22.21
N LEU A 12 2.08 -6.94 21.33
CA LEU A 12 0.79 -6.29 21.13
C LEU A 12 -0.33 -7.21 21.60
N ARG A 13 -1.19 -6.71 22.50
CA ARG A 13 -2.39 -7.45 22.92
C ARG A 13 -3.49 -7.21 21.90
N LEU A 14 -3.92 -8.28 21.24
CA LEU A 14 -5.03 -8.27 20.28
C LEU A 14 -6.21 -9.03 20.87
N ASN A 15 -7.43 -8.64 20.49
CA ASN A 15 -8.61 -9.47 20.73
C ASN A 15 -8.40 -10.84 20.04
N ARG A 16 -8.77 -11.92 20.72
CA ARG A 16 -8.65 -13.30 20.24
C ARG A 16 -9.28 -13.49 18.86
N ASP A 17 -10.47 -12.94 18.62
CA ASP A 17 -11.17 -13.11 17.35
C ASP A 17 -10.45 -12.37 16.22
N LEU A 18 -9.87 -11.21 16.53
CA LEU A 18 -9.07 -10.44 15.57
C LEU A 18 -7.77 -11.18 15.23
N TYR A 19 -7.10 -11.75 16.22
CA TYR A 19 -5.90 -12.56 16.00
C TYR A 19 -6.17 -13.76 15.07
N LEU A 20 -7.27 -14.50 15.32
CA LEU A 20 -7.66 -15.64 14.49
C LEU A 20 -7.98 -15.23 13.04
N LYS A 21 -8.63 -14.07 12.85
CA LYS A 21 -8.89 -13.54 11.50
C LYS A 21 -7.59 -13.21 10.75
N ILE A 22 -6.64 -12.55 11.43
CA ILE A 22 -5.34 -12.21 10.85
C ILE A 22 -4.56 -13.48 10.53
N GLU A 23 -4.53 -14.47 11.42
CA GLU A 23 -3.86 -15.75 11.20
C GLU A 23 -4.43 -16.50 9.98
N LYS A 24 -5.77 -16.59 9.89
CA LYS A 24 -6.42 -17.24 8.75
C LYS A 24 -6.05 -16.57 7.43
N ARG A 25 -5.96 -15.24 7.42
CA ARG A 25 -5.58 -14.47 6.24
C ARG A 25 -4.08 -14.60 5.92
N ALA A 26 -3.22 -14.59 6.92
CA ALA A 26 -1.79 -14.81 6.78
C ALA A 26 -1.50 -16.18 6.16
N LYS A 27 -2.20 -17.22 6.61
CA LYS A 27 -2.13 -18.58 6.02
C LYS A 27 -2.60 -18.59 4.57
N LYS A 28 -3.71 -17.92 4.25
CA LYS A 28 -4.22 -17.84 2.88
C LYS A 28 -3.24 -17.18 1.91
N GLU A 29 -2.49 -16.17 2.39
CA GLU A 29 -1.53 -15.42 1.59
C GLU A 29 -0.10 -16.01 1.65
N ASN A 30 0.13 -17.13 2.34
CA ASN A 30 1.46 -17.72 2.60
C ASN A 30 2.45 -16.72 3.24
N ARG A 31 1.96 -15.90 4.17
CA ARG A 31 2.75 -14.87 4.87
C ARG A 31 2.78 -15.13 6.36
N SER A 32 3.83 -14.66 7.04
CA SER A 32 3.85 -14.68 8.51
C SER A 32 2.85 -13.65 9.06
N ILE A 33 2.29 -13.94 10.24
CA ILE A 33 1.36 -13.03 10.93
C ILE A 33 2.00 -11.65 11.12
N SER A 34 3.28 -11.62 11.53
CA SER A 34 4.01 -10.36 11.72
C SER A 34 4.13 -9.57 10.42
N ASN A 35 4.43 -10.23 9.29
CA ASN A 35 4.57 -9.55 8.00
C ASN A 35 3.22 -9.00 7.50
N LEU A 36 2.14 -9.76 7.65
CA LEU A 36 0.80 -9.29 7.31
C LEU A 36 0.37 -8.12 8.22
N LEU A 37 0.60 -8.23 9.52
CA LEU A 37 0.28 -7.19 10.51
C LEU A 37 1.02 -5.89 10.19
N GLU A 38 2.32 -5.97 9.90
CA GLU A 38 3.16 -4.84 9.50
C GLU A 38 2.59 -4.15 8.25
N THR A 39 2.21 -4.92 7.22
CA THR A 39 1.59 -4.35 6.01
C THR A 39 0.25 -3.67 6.31
N ILE A 40 -0.61 -4.30 7.11
CA ILE A 40 -1.91 -3.72 7.46
C ILE A 40 -1.73 -2.43 8.26
N ILE A 41 -0.80 -2.41 9.23
CA ILE A 41 -0.50 -1.22 10.03
C ILE A 41 0.08 -0.12 9.14
N SER A 42 1.05 -0.44 8.28
CA SER A 42 1.61 0.52 7.33
C SER A 42 0.53 1.07 6.39
N GLN A 43 -0.35 0.23 5.85
CA GLN A 43 -1.46 0.69 5.01
C GLN A 43 -2.45 1.58 5.77
N ALA A 44 -2.77 1.24 7.02
CA ALA A 44 -3.68 2.02 7.84
C ALA A 44 -3.09 3.38 8.24
N LEU A 45 -1.78 3.43 8.51
CA LEU A 45 -1.08 4.67 8.87
C LEU A 45 -0.76 5.53 7.64
N ASN A 46 -0.39 4.91 6.52
CA ASN A 46 0.00 5.60 5.29
C ASN A 46 -1.20 5.93 4.40
N HIS A 47 -2.44 5.71 4.86
CA HIS A 47 -3.63 5.94 4.05
C HIS A 47 -3.82 7.41 3.60
N ASN A 48 -3.06 8.34 4.20
CA ASN A 48 -3.03 9.75 3.81
C ASN A 48 -1.87 10.11 2.84
N GLU A 49 -0.88 9.24 2.68
CA GLU A 49 0.28 9.49 1.82
C GLU A 49 0.20 8.62 0.57
N PRO A 50 0.12 9.23 -0.64
CA PRO A 50 0.25 8.47 -1.87
C PRO A 50 1.57 7.70 -1.89
N ASN A 51 1.58 6.48 -2.44
CA ASN A 51 2.83 5.72 -2.57
C ASN A 51 3.83 6.43 -3.51
N GLU A 52 5.10 6.03 -3.47
CA GLU A 52 6.17 6.66 -4.27
C GLU A 52 5.80 6.75 -5.76
N ASP A 53 5.28 5.67 -6.34
CA ASP A 53 4.83 5.62 -7.73
C ASP A 53 3.72 6.64 -8.04
N THR A 54 2.76 6.81 -7.13
CA THR A 54 1.67 7.79 -7.29
C THR A 54 2.20 9.22 -7.18
N ILE A 55 3.12 9.47 -6.25
CA ILE A 55 3.76 10.79 -6.11
C ILE A 55 4.54 11.13 -7.38
N GLU A 56 5.28 10.16 -7.94
CA GLU A 56 6.03 10.33 -9.18
C GLU A 56 5.10 10.65 -10.35
N ALA A 57 4.04 9.87 -10.57
CA ALA A 57 3.05 10.13 -11.60
C ALA A 57 2.37 11.52 -11.44
N MET A 58 2.04 11.93 -10.21
CA MET A 58 1.50 13.27 -9.94
C MET A 58 2.50 14.38 -10.29
N ASN A 59 3.79 14.17 -10.03
CA ASN A 59 4.84 15.12 -10.35
C ASN A 59 5.10 15.23 -11.87
N GLU A 60 5.04 14.11 -12.60
CA GLU A 60 5.14 14.12 -14.06
C GLU A 60 3.99 14.89 -14.72
N LEU A 61 2.76 14.68 -14.24
CA LEU A 61 1.59 15.44 -14.70
C LEU A 61 1.74 16.94 -14.38
N LYS A 62 2.23 17.30 -13.19
CA LYS A 62 2.50 18.70 -12.81
C LYS A 62 3.58 19.36 -13.68
N LYS A 63 4.59 18.59 -14.13
CA LYS A 63 5.64 19.07 -15.04
C LYS A 63 5.14 19.24 -16.49
N GLY A 64 3.92 18.81 -16.79
CA GLY A 64 3.31 18.97 -18.11
C GLY A 64 3.60 17.81 -19.07
N ASN A 65 4.15 16.69 -18.58
CA ASN A 65 4.41 15.49 -19.38
C ASN A 65 3.14 14.61 -19.58
N GLY A 66 1.98 15.10 -19.14
CA GLY A 66 0.71 14.41 -19.25
C GLY A 66 0.06 14.54 -20.63
N ILE A 67 -0.66 13.49 -21.04
CA ILE A 67 -1.54 13.53 -22.21
C ILE A 67 -2.75 14.39 -21.86
N LYS A 68 -3.06 15.37 -22.71
CA LYS A 68 -4.24 16.22 -22.58
C LYS A 68 -5.29 15.73 -23.56
N PHE A 69 -6.53 15.63 -23.10
CA PHE A 69 -7.67 15.29 -23.91
C PHE A 69 -8.60 16.50 -23.96
N ASN A 70 -9.13 16.81 -25.15
CA ASN A 70 -10.01 17.96 -25.33
C ASN A 70 -11.50 17.58 -25.16
N SER A 71 -11.80 16.28 -25.10
CA SER A 71 -13.15 15.76 -24.88
C SER A 71 -13.15 14.46 -24.09
N VAL A 72 -14.29 14.17 -23.47
CA VAL A 72 -14.53 12.91 -22.74
C VAL A 72 -14.48 11.72 -23.70
N ASP A 73 -15.02 11.85 -24.92
CA ASP A 73 -14.98 10.82 -25.96
C ASP A 73 -13.55 10.48 -26.42
N GLU A 74 -12.67 11.47 -26.48
CA GLU A 74 -11.25 11.27 -26.83
C GLU A 74 -10.50 10.51 -25.74
N LEU A 75 -10.78 10.82 -24.47
CA LEU A 75 -10.24 10.09 -23.32
C LEU A 75 -10.64 8.61 -23.39
N PHE A 76 -11.94 8.30 -23.54
CA PHE A 76 -12.42 6.91 -23.55
C PHE A 76 -11.98 6.10 -24.77
N LYS A 77 -11.59 6.74 -25.87
CA LYS A 77 -10.99 6.05 -27.03
C LYS A 77 -9.52 5.67 -26.81
N SER A 78 -8.85 6.28 -25.83
CA SER A 78 -7.42 6.12 -25.56
C SER A 78 -7.08 5.09 -24.49
N ILE A 79 -8.09 4.57 -23.77
CA ILE A 79 -7.98 3.60 -22.67
C ILE A 79 -8.48 2.24 -23.15
#